data_AF-A0AAX3Z5T1-F1
#
_entry.id   AF-A0AAX3Z5T1-F1
#
_cell.length_a   1.000
_cell.length_b   1.000
_cell.length_c   1.000
_cell.angle_alpha   90.00
_cell.angle_beta   90.00
_cell.angle_gamma   90.00
#
_symmetry.space_group_name_H-M   'P 1'
#
loop_
_entity.id
_entity.type
_entity.pdbx_description
1 polymer ?
#
loop_
_entity_poly.entity_id
_entity_poly.type
_entity_poly.pdbx_seq_one_letter_code
_entity_poly.pdbx_strand_id
1 'polypeptide(L)'
;MMPWHSPETDVILESMPRKQKRQKLIYNVAENDAEFCIGCIMDGKIIRHGAYAAWINMLQRCYGESYRSARKQYLQVSLDPAWHKFSAFYAWWKPRYRTGWHLDKDLLIPGNQIYGPSTCVYIPKELNNFTVGRDCKRGDLPIGVSWDKQHGKYMSRANDSKGKYLFLGLYDDPMEAHEAWFFKKLEIALEYKGLCDSIYPDLYRGVQRKLLFIHREQLAA
;
A
#
# COMPACT_ATOMS: atom_id res chain seq x y z
N MET A 1 -6.62 -10.01 -22.29
CA MET A 1 -6.36 -8.56 -22.17
C MET A 1 -5.12 -8.40 -21.30
N MET A 2 -3.99 -7.95 -21.85
CA MET A 2 -2.74 -7.82 -21.09
C MET A 2 -2.93 -6.81 -19.94
N PRO A 3 -2.50 -7.12 -18.70
CA PRO A 3 -2.52 -6.15 -17.62
C PRO A 3 -1.66 -4.95 -18.01
N TRP A 4 -2.19 -3.75 -17.81
CA TRP A 4 -1.49 -2.50 -18.04
C TRP A 4 -0.24 -2.49 -17.15
N HIS A 5 0.95 -2.51 -17.80
CA HIS A 5 2.28 -2.80 -17.27
C HIS A 5 2.61 -4.32 -17.10
N SER A 6 3.63 -4.77 -17.85
CA SER A 6 4.22 -6.11 -17.73
C SER A 6 5.76 -6.06 -17.72
N PRO A 7 6.46 -7.05 -17.15
CA PRO A 7 7.93 -7.11 -17.19
C PRO A 7 8.51 -7.03 -18.60
N GLU A 8 7.82 -7.58 -19.59
CA GLU A 8 8.23 -7.53 -21.00
C GLU A 8 8.23 -6.09 -21.52
N THR A 9 7.22 -5.29 -21.15
CA THR A 9 7.17 -3.87 -21.53
C THR A 9 8.30 -3.07 -20.87
N ASP A 10 8.68 -3.39 -19.63
CA ASP A 10 9.82 -2.75 -18.97
C ASP A 10 11.13 -3.05 -19.68
N VAL A 11 11.36 -4.30 -20.11
CA VAL A 11 12.56 -4.70 -20.85
C VAL A 11 12.66 -3.96 -22.19
N ILE A 12 11.54 -3.87 -22.94
CA ILE A 12 11.48 -3.11 -24.19
C ILE A 12 11.86 -1.64 -23.93
N LEU A 13 11.25 -1.02 -22.92
CA LEU A 13 11.51 0.36 -22.54
C LEU A 13 12.98 0.60 -22.11
N GLU A 14 13.55 -0.33 -21.35
CA GLU A 14 14.95 -0.29 -20.89
C GLU A 14 15.95 -0.41 -22.05
N SER A 15 15.61 -1.11 -23.12
CA SER A 15 16.46 -1.26 -24.32
C SER A 15 16.52 0.00 -25.20
N MET A 16 15.59 0.94 -25.02
CA MET A 16 15.51 2.15 -25.83
C MET A 16 16.13 3.33 -25.09
N PRO A 17 17.02 4.12 -25.73
CA PRO A 17 17.59 5.30 -25.10
C PRO A 17 16.52 6.38 -24.89
N ARG A 18 16.67 7.17 -23.82
CA ARG A 18 15.78 8.30 -23.56
C ARG A 18 15.98 9.42 -24.59
N LYS A 19 14.97 9.66 -25.41
CA LYS A 19 15.01 10.68 -26.49
C LYS A 19 15.05 12.12 -25.97
N GLN A 20 14.40 12.43 -24.85
CA GLN A 20 14.34 13.77 -24.28
C GLN A 20 14.50 13.75 -22.76
N LYS A 21 15.46 14.55 -22.27
CA LYS A 21 15.65 14.81 -20.83
C LYS A 21 15.06 16.18 -20.51
N ARG A 22 13.96 16.19 -19.75
CA ARG A 22 13.43 17.44 -19.18
C ARG A 22 14.29 17.83 -18.00
N GLN A 23 14.78 19.07 -17.98
CA GLN A 23 15.61 19.58 -16.88
C GLN A 23 14.78 20.05 -15.66
N LYS A 24 13.44 20.15 -15.80
CA LYS A 24 12.58 20.59 -14.71
C LYS A 24 12.38 19.48 -13.68
N LEU A 25 12.58 19.81 -12.41
CA LEU A 25 12.26 18.94 -11.28
C LEU A 25 10.76 18.64 -11.23
N ILE A 26 10.43 17.39 -10.93
CA ILE A 26 9.07 16.92 -10.68
C ILE A 26 8.65 17.37 -9.27
N TYR A 27 7.51 18.07 -9.19
CA TYR A 27 7.05 18.76 -7.97
C TYR A 27 8.11 19.66 -7.31
N ASN A 28 9.05 20.21 -8.08
CA ASN A 28 10.19 21.01 -7.59
C ASN A 28 11.11 20.29 -6.59
N VAL A 29 11.06 18.95 -6.53
CA VAL A 29 11.82 18.13 -5.57
C VAL A 29 12.69 17.10 -6.27
N ALA A 30 12.13 16.40 -7.27
CA ALA A 30 12.70 15.16 -7.76
C ALA A 30 13.22 15.25 -9.21
N GLU A 31 14.38 14.69 -9.47
CA GLU A 31 15.03 14.67 -10.77
C GLU A 31 14.76 13.34 -11.49
N ASN A 32 14.17 13.43 -12.69
CA ASN A 32 14.10 12.28 -13.57
C ASN A 32 15.38 12.21 -14.41
N ASP A 33 16.36 11.47 -13.91
CA ASP A 33 17.67 11.20 -14.50
C ASP A 33 17.74 9.88 -15.29
N ALA A 34 16.59 9.27 -15.60
CA ALA A 34 16.53 8.02 -16.39
C ALA A 34 17.35 8.10 -17.68
N GLU A 35 18.09 7.04 -17.99
CA GLU A 35 18.88 6.91 -19.23
C GLU A 35 18.11 6.19 -20.34
N PHE A 36 17.11 5.40 -19.96
CA PHE A 36 16.25 4.64 -20.86
C PHE A 36 14.86 5.29 -21.04
N CYS A 37 14.11 4.78 -22.00
CA CYS A 37 12.76 5.21 -22.31
C CYS A 37 11.82 4.88 -21.14
N ILE A 38 11.24 5.89 -20.49
CA ILE A 38 10.32 5.69 -19.36
C ILE A 38 8.85 5.49 -19.76
N GLY A 39 8.57 5.57 -21.06
CA GLY A 39 7.25 5.30 -21.61
C GLY A 39 7.16 5.57 -23.12
N CYS A 40 6.30 4.81 -23.79
CA CYS A 40 6.07 4.88 -25.23
C CYS A 40 4.60 4.61 -25.56
N ILE A 41 4.24 4.76 -26.84
CA ILE A 41 2.94 4.31 -27.33
C ILE A 41 3.14 2.93 -27.97
N MET A 42 2.38 1.93 -27.52
CA MET A 42 2.32 0.59 -28.09
C MET A 42 0.85 0.28 -28.35
N ASP A 43 0.49 -0.10 -29.57
CA ASP A 43 -0.90 -0.42 -29.98
C ASP A 43 -1.91 0.69 -29.60
N GLY A 44 -1.54 1.95 -29.83
CA GLY A 44 -2.38 3.11 -29.51
C GLY A 44 -2.53 3.41 -28.01
N LYS A 45 -1.80 2.70 -27.15
CA LYS A 45 -1.84 2.84 -25.69
C LYS A 45 -0.55 3.41 -25.14
N ILE A 46 -0.66 4.33 -24.19
CA ILE A 46 0.49 4.84 -23.45
C ILE A 46 0.93 3.78 -22.44
N ILE A 47 2.14 3.26 -22.62
CA ILE A 47 2.81 2.35 -21.69
C ILE A 47 3.87 3.15 -20.93
N ARG A 48 3.97 2.92 -19.62
CA ARG A 48 4.98 3.52 -18.75
C ARG A 48 5.78 2.42 -18.08
N HIS A 49 7.07 2.67 -17.89
CA HIS A 49 7.95 1.79 -17.12
C HIS A 49 7.45 1.67 -15.68
N GLY A 50 7.47 0.45 -15.11
CA GLY A 50 6.91 0.14 -13.81
C GLY A 50 7.50 0.94 -12.67
N ALA A 51 8.84 1.03 -12.63
CA ALA A 51 9.54 1.82 -11.63
C ALA A 51 9.17 3.30 -11.76
N TYR A 52 9.13 3.81 -12.98
CA TYR A 52 8.78 5.22 -13.21
C TYR A 52 7.34 5.52 -12.78
N ALA A 53 6.40 4.64 -13.11
CA ALA A 53 5.01 4.76 -12.68
C ALA A 53 4.87 4.72 -11.15
N ALA A 54 5.57 3.79 -10.48
CA ALA A 54 5.58 3.69 -9.01
C ALA A 54 6.16 4.95 -8.37
N TRP A 55 7.29 5.44 -8.88
CA TRP A 55 7.97 6.63 -8.38
C TRP A 55 7.15 7.91 -8.54
N ILE A 56 6.51 8.11 -9.71
CA ILE A 56 5.62 9.26 -9.94
C ILE A 56 4.38 9.20 -9.04
N ASN A 57 3.78 8.03 -8.86
CA ASN A 57 2.64 7.87 -7.96
C ASN A 57 3.01 8.16 -6.51
N MET A 58 4.20 7.74 -6.08
CA MET A 58 4.75 8.05 -4.76
C MET A 58 4.98 9.57 -4.59
N LEU A 59 5.60 10.22 -5.56
CA LEU A 59 5.81 11.68 -5.57
C LEU A 59 4.48 12.46 -5.55
N GLN A 60 3.46 11.99 -6.27
CA GLN A 60 2.12 12.59 -6.24
C GLN A 60 1.50 12.53 -4.84
N ARG A 61 1.68 11.42 -4.12
CA ARG A 61 1.21 11.30 -2.72
C ARG A 61 1.94 12.27 -1.80
N CYS A 62 3.25 12.45 -1.99
CA CYS A 62 4.07 13.32 -1.15
C CYS A 62 3.82 14.82 -1.42
N TYR A 63 3.68 15.21 -2.70
CA TYR A 63 3.77 16.62 -3.09
C TYR A 63 2.62 17.12 -3.98
N GLY A 64 1.75 16.24 -4.49
CA GLY A 64 0.62 16.62 -5.34
C GLY A 64 -0.45 17.35 -4.53
N GLU A 65 -0.54 18.67 -4.66
CA GLU A 65 -1.45 19.51 -3.87
C GLU A 65 -2.91 19.09 -4.02
N SER A 66 -3.42 18.97 -5.26
CA SER A 66 -4.78 18.51 -5.54
C SER A 66 -5.03 17.07 -5.06
N TYR A 67 -4.00 16.24 -5.03
CA TYR A 67 -4.09 14.87 -4.54
C TYR A 67 -4.22 14.83 -3.01
N ARG A 68 -3.42 15.63 -2.31
CA ARG A 68 -3.38 15.72 -0.85
C ARG A 68 -4.60 16.46 -0.27
N SER A 69 -5.10 17.50 -0.95
CA SER A 69 -6.31 18.19 -0.53
C SER A 69 -7.54 17.28 -0.52
N ALA A 70 -7.63 16.37 -1.51
CA ALA A 70 -8.68 15.35 -1.57
C ALA A 70 -8.45 14.16 -0.63
N ARG A 71 -7.24 13.98 -0.10
CA ARG A 71 -6.83 12.80 0.69
C ARG A 71 -5.95 13.21 1.86
N LYS A 72 -6.61 13.62 2.95
CA LYS A 72 -5.97 14.18 4.14
C LYS A 72 -4.90 13.27 4.75
N GLN A 73 -5.00 11.94 4.58
CA GLN A 73 -4.00 10.98 5.07
C GLN A 73 -2.59 11.15 4.46
N TYR A 74 -2.47 11.88 3.34
CA TYR A 74 -1.19 12.14 2.69
C TYR A 74 -0.63 13.54 2.95
N LEU A 75 -1.29 14.36 3.78
CA LEU A 75 -0.88 15.76 4.00
C LEU A 75 0.53 15.89 4.61
N GLN A 76 0.88 14.98 5.51
CA GLN A 76 2.18 14.96 6.21
C GLN A 76 3.20 14.03 5.56
N VAL A 77 2.86 13.42 4.42
CA VAL A 77 3.71 12.42 3.79
C VAL A 77 4.78 13.07 2.93
N SER A 78 6.02 12.57 3.04
CA SER A 78 7.19 13.09 2.32
C SER A 78 8.02 11.97 1.69
N LEU A 79 9.01 12.35 0.89
CA LEU A 79 9.96 11.46 0.25
C LEU A 79 11.35 11.61 0.87
N ASP A 80 12.00 10.49 1.14
CA ASP A 80 13.40 10.45 1.57
C ASP A 80 14.32 10.99 0.45
N PRO A 81 15.30 11.86 0.78
CA PRO A 81 16.25 12.40 -0.19
C PRO A 81 16.99 11.34 -1.03
N ALA A 82 17.19 10.13 -0.50
CA ALA A 82 17.79 9.01 -1.22
C ALA A 82 16.99 8.61 -2.49
N TRP A 83 15.72 8.98 -2.58
CA TRP A 83 14.84 8.72 -3.72
C TRP A 83 14.47 9.96 -4.53
N HIS A 84 15.15 11.10 -4.31
CA HIS A 84 14.96 12.30 -5.15
C HIS A 84 15.42 12.10 -6.60
N LYS A 85 16.32 11.15 -6.86
CA LYS A 85 16.70 10.73 -8.21
C LYS A 85 15.97 9.46 -8.62
N PHE A 86 15.45 9.43 -9.84
CA PHE A 86 14.79 8.25 -10.38
C PHE A 86 15.72 7.04 -10.43
N SER A 87 16.97 7.21 -10.85
CA SER A 87 17.98 6.15 -10.92
C SER A 87 18.19 5.45 -9.57
N ALA A 88 18.22 6.21 -8.47
CA ALA A 88 18.37 5.68 -7.13
C ALA A 88 17.13 4.86 -6.69
N PHE A 89 15.92 5.36 -6.97
CA PHE A 89 14.70 4.59 -6.75
C PHE A 89 14.66 3.33 -7.61
N TYR A 90 15.01 3.44 -8.90
CA TYR A 90 15.03 2.33 -9.85
C TYR A 90 15.99 1.22 -9.40
N ALA A 91 17.20 1.57 -8.96
CA ALA A 91 18.17 0.62 -8.44
C ALA A 91 17.64 -0.13 -7.20
N TRP A 92 16.90 0.56 -6.33
CA TRP A 92 16.24 -0.09 -5.19
C TRP A 92 15.06 -0.97 -5.62
N TRP A 93 14.26 -0.49 -6.58
CA TRP A 93 13.05 -1.13 -7.09
C TRP A 93 13.34 -2.44 -7.83
N LYS A 94 14.35 -2.45 -8.71
CA LYS A 94 14.63 -3.54 -9.66
C LYS A 94 14.75 -4.94 -9.02
N PRO A 95 15.50 -5.15 -7.92
CA PRO A 95 15.57 -6.47 -7.30
C PRO A 95 14.33 -6.84 -6.46
N ARG A 96 13.51 -5.84 -6.06
CA ARG A 96 12.43 -6.00 -5.06
C ARG A 96 11.04 -6.15 -5.66
N TYR A 97 10.78 -5.50 -6.78
CA TYR A 97 9.47 -5.55 -7.41
C TYR A 97 9.16 -6.93 -7.99
N ARG A 98 7.90 -7.33 -7.91
CA ARG A 98 7.31 -8.47 -8.59
C ARG A 98 5.97 -8.04 -9.17
N THR A 99 5.58 -8.59 -10.31
CA THR A 99 4.32 -8.23 -10.98
C THR A 99 3.13 -8.32 -10.02
N GLY A 100 2.37 -7.23 -9.91
CA GLY A 100 1.19 -7.15 -9.05
C GLY A 100 1.46 -6.78 -7.58
N TRP A 101 2.73 -6.61 -7.19
CA TRP A 101 3.08 -6.18 -5.83
C TRP A 101 2.93 -4.67 -5.67
N HIS A 102 2.63 -4.25 -4.45
CA HIS A 102 2.41 -2.86 -4.08
C HIS A 102 3.56 -2.35 -3.23
N LEU A 103 3.94 -1.08 -3.44
CA LEU A 103 4.85 -0.36 -2.57
C LEU A 103 4.10 0.13 -1.33
N ASP A 104 4.51 -0.31 -0.16
CA ASP A 104 3.93 0.07 1.13
C ASP A 104 4.99 0.77 2.00
N LYS A 105 4.60 1.80 2.76
CA LYS A 105 5.47 2.58 3.67
C LYS A 105 5.14 2.39 5.15
N ASP A 106 4.05 1.69 5.45
CA ASP A 106 3.37 1.70 6.74
C ASP A 106 3.56 0.39 7.51
N LEU A 107 3.89 -0.70 6.81
CA LEU A 107 4.02 -2.02 7.41
C LEU A 107 5.29 -2.16 8.24
N LEU A 108 6.43 -1.69 7.76
CA LEU A 108 7.68 -1.79 8.53
C LEU A 108 7.66 -0.88 9.76
N ILE A 109 7.06 0.30 9.62
CA ILE A 109 7.00 1.34 10.65
C ILE A 109 5.57 1.91 10.69
N PRO A 110 4.70 1.43 11.60
CA PRO A 110 3.34 1.95 11.72
C PRO A 110 3.32 3.44 12.05
N GLY A 111 2.49 4.20 11.34
CA GLY A 111 2.39 5.66 11.51
C GLY A 111 3.47 6.44 10.76
N ASN A 112 4.39 5.77 10.06
CA ASN A 112 5.42 6.42 9.28
C ASN A 112 4.84 7.31 8.16
N GLN A 113 5.45 8.47 7.98
CA GLN A 113 5.06 9.47 6.98
C GLN A 113 6.09 9.63 5.86
N ILE A 114 7.21 8.91 5.90
CA ILE A 114 8.30 9.06 4.92
C ILE A 114 8.34 7.86 3.99
N TYR A 115 8.20 8.08 2.69
CA TYR A 115 8.56 7.07 1.69
C TYR A 115 10.07 7.04 1.53
N GLY A 116 10.70 5.88 1.71
CA GLY A 116 12.15 5.76 1.62
C GLY A 116 12.65 4.31 1.58
N PRO A 117 13.93 4.08 1.26
CA PRO A 117 14.49 2.74 1.09
C PRO A 117 14.50 1.89 2.37
N SER A 118 14.52 2.54 3.54
CA SER A 118 14.50 1.91 4.86
C SER A 118 13.09 1.79 5.46
N THR A 119 12.13 2.54 4.94
CA THR A 119 10.75 2.60 5.46
C THR A 119 9.75 1.86 4.58
N CYS A 120 10.09 1.64 3.31
CA CYS A 120 9.22 1.00 2.35
C CYS A 120 9.57 -0.46 2.07
N VAL A 121 8.55 -1.21 1.66
CA VAL A 121 8.66 -2.60 1.24
C VAL A 121 7.71 -2.86 0.08
N TYR A 122 8.11 -3.72 -0.86
CA TYR A 122 7.19 -4.27 -1.84
C TYR A 122 6.54 -5.52 -1.27
N ILE A 123 5.21 -5.59 -1.35
CA ILE A 123 4.44 -6.72 -0.84
C ILE A 123 3.32 -7.14 -1.79
N PRO A 124 2.84 -8.39 -1.72
CA PRO A 124 1.65 -8.83 -2.44
C PRO A 124 0.44 -7.96 -2.13
N LYS A 125 -0.41 -7.76 -3.14
CA LYS A 125 -1.65 -6.99 -3.03
C LYS A 125 -2.57 -7.53 -1.94
N GLU A 126 -2.58 -8.84 -1.75
CA GLU A 126 -3.39 -9.55 -0.75
C GLU A 126 -2.99 -9.13 0.66
N LEU A 127 -1.69 -9.12 0.96
CA LEU A 127 -1.15 -8.68 2.25
C LEU A 127 -1.40 -7.18 2.49
N ASN A 128 -1.27 -6.37 1.43
CA ASN A 128 -1.56 -4.94 1.51
C ASN A 128 -3.03 -4.72 1.88
N ASN A 129 -3.95 -5.38 1.17
CA ASN A 129 -5.38 -5.26 1.45
C ASN A 129 -5.78 -5.83 2.82
N PHE A 130 -5.08 -6.86 3.30
CA PHE A 130 -5.31 -7.46 4.60
C PHE A 130 -5.11 -6.45 5.75
N THR A 131 -4.16 -5.52 5.61
CA THR A 131 -3.78 -4.58 6.67
C THR A 131 -4.38 -3.17 6.53
N VAL A 132 -5.19 -2.93 5.50
CA VAL A 132 -5.86 -1.63 5.28
C VAL A 132 -7.10 -1.47 6.16
N GLY A 133 -7.12 -0.40 6.96
CA GLY A 133 -8.34 0.11 7.61
C GLY A 133 -9.25 0.77 6.56
N ARG A 134 -10.52 0.35 6.49
CA ARG A 134 -11.51 0.94 5.57
C ARG A 134 -12.41 1.91 6.33
N ASP A 135 -11.82 3.00 6.80
CA ASP A 135 -12.48 3.93 7.74
C ASP A 135 -13.65 4.68 7.09
N CYS A 136 -13.48 5.10 5.83
CA CYS A 136 -14.43 5.95 5.12
C CYS A 136 -15.78 5.32 4.73
N LYS A 137 -16.03 4.03 5.00
CA LYS A 137 -17.28 3.35 4.64
C LYS A 137 -18.12 2.84 5.81
N ARG A 138 -17.67 3.00 7.06
CA ARG A 138 -18.28 2.30 8.21
C ARG A 138 -19.24 3.14 9.06
N GLY A 139 -19.14 4.46 9.02
CA GLY A 139 -19.79 5.31 10.03
C GLY A 139 -19.03 5.22 11.36
N ASP A 140 -19.75 5.39 12.48
CA ASP A 140 -19.15 5.53 13.83
C ASP A 140 -18.82 4.18 14.50
N LEU A 141 -19.11 3.06 13.84
CA LEU A 141 -18.85 1.73 14.42
C LEU A 141 -17.40 1.27 14.21
N PRO A 142 -16.83 0.54 15.20
CA PRO A 142 -15.48 0.02 15.07
C PRO A 142 -15.24 -0.86 13.84
N ILE A 143 -13.99 -0.95 13.40
CA ILE A 143 -13.59 -1.87 12.33
C ILE A 143 -13.99 -3.32 12.65
N GLY A 144 -14.67 -3.94 11.69
CA GLY A 144 -15.14 -5.32 11.79
C GLY A 144 -16.58 -5.45 12.27
N VAL A 145 -17.19 -4.33 12.69
CA VAL A 145 -18.51 -4.29 13.31
C VAL A 145 -19.55 -3.69 12.38
N SER A 146 -20.78 -4.20 12.46
CA SER A 146 -21.96 -3.64 11.81
C SER A 146 -23.20 -3.92 12.65
N TRP A 147 -24.17 -3.02 12.65
CA TRP A 147 -25.45 -3.24 13.35
C TRP A 147 -26.35 -4.24 12.60
N ASP A 148 -26.77 -5.31 13.28
CA ASP A 148 -27.75 -6.26 12.80
C ASP A 148 -29.15 -5.85 13.30
N LYS A 149 -29.99 -5.36 12.36
CA LYS A 149 -31.35 -4.88 12.67
C LYS A 149 -32.31 -6.00 13.04
N GLN A 150 -32.08 -7.22 12.56
CA GLN A 150 -32.98 -8.35 12.80
C GLN A 150 -32.84 -8.83 14.24
N HIS A 151 -31.60 -8.88 14.74
CA HIS A 151 -31.30 -9.37 16.08
C HIS A 151 -31.15 -8.23 17.12
N GLY A 152 -31.06 -6.98 16.67
CA GLY A 152 -30.85 -5.83 17.55
C GLY A 152 -29.49 -5.88 18.26
N LYS A 153 -28.45 -6.37 17.58
CA LYS A 153 -27.11 -6.63 18.13
C LYS A 153 -25.99 -6.15 17.19
N TYR A 154 -24.79 -5.99 17.73
CA TYR A 154 -23.59 -5.73 16.96
C TYR A 154 -23.03 -7.03 16.37
N MET A 155 -23.00 -7.11 15.05
CA MET A 155 -22.44 -8.25 14.33
C MET A 155 -20.96 -8.02 14.02
N SER A 156 -20.13 -9.00 14.38
CA SER A 156 -18.71 -9.04 14.03
C SER A 156 -18.44 -9.93 12.82
N ARG A 157 -17.67 -9.41 11.85
CA ARG A 157 -17.26 -10.14 10.64
C ARG A 157 -15.83 -9.82 10.21
N ALA A 158 -15.05 -10.84 9.87
CA ALA A 158 -13.72 -10.70 9.25
C ALA A 158 -13.69 -11.30 7.84
N ASN A 159 -12.79 -10.82 6.98
CA ASN A 159 -12.47 -11.51 5.73
C ASN A 159 -11.34 -12.52 5.99
N ASP A 160 -11.46 -13.72 5.46
CA ASP A 160 -10.47 -14.81 5.58
C ASP A 160 -9.21 -14.60 4.72
N SER A 161 -9.09 -13.44 4.08
CA SER A 161 -8.06 -13.06 3.10
C SER A 161 -8.10 -13.83 1.78
N LYS A 162 -9.09 -14.72 1.61
CA LYS A 162 -9.38 -15.47 0.38
C LYS A 162 -10.68 -15.00 -0.27
N GLY A 163 -11.29 -13.95 0.27
CA GLY A 163 -12.49 -13.31 -0.26
C GLY A 163 -13.78 -13.72 0.45
N LYS A 164 -13.75 -14.66 1.40
CA LYS A 164 -14.93 -15.07 2.18
C LYS A 164 -15.03 -14.25 3.46
N TYR A 165 -16.25 -13.90 3.83
CA TYR A 165 -16.54 -13.31 5.13
C TYR A 165 -16.86 -14.41 6.15
N LEU A 166 -16.19 -14.33 7.29
CA LEU A 166 -16.40 -15.15 8.48
C LEU A 166 -17.31 -14.39 9.44
N PHE A 167 -18.41 -15.01 9.85
CA PHE A 167 -19.23 -14.53 10.95
C PHE A 167 -18.56 -14.91 12.27
N LEU A 168 -18.35 -13.93 13.14
CA LEU A 168 -17.63 -14.11 14.40
C LEU A 168 -18.55 -14.07 15.62
N GLY A 169 -19.75 -13.51 15.47
CA GLY A 169 -20.76 -13.49 16.53
C GLY A 169 -21.66 -12.27 16.48
N LEU A 170 -22.65 -12.28 17.38
CA LEU A 170 -23.51 -11.15 17.73
C LEU A 170 -23.22 -10.77 19.18
N TYR A 171 -23.05 -9.48 19.42
CA TYR A 171 -22.64 -8.91 20.71
C TYR A 171 -23.58 -7.77 21.09
N ASP A 172 -23.71 -7.53 22.39
CA ASP A 172 -24.50 -6.41 22.90
C ASP A 172 -23.69 -5.11 22.92
N ASP A 173 -22.36 -5.22 22.92
CA ASP A 173 -21.41 -4.10 22.89
C ASP A 173 -20.61 -4.07 21.56
N PRO A 174 -20.41 -2.89 20.94
CA PRO A 174 -19.66 -2.78 19.69
C PRO A 174 -18.16 -3.05 19.86
N MET A 175 -17.59 -2.79 21.03
CA MET A 175 -16.17 -3.03 21.30
C MET A 175 -15.90 -4.53 21.51
N GLU A 176 -16.78 -5.27 22.19
CA GLU A 176 -16.70 -6.74 22.25
C GLU A 176 -16.74 -7.37 20.85
N ALA A 177 -17.62 -6.87 19.97
CA ALA A 177 -17.65 -7.29 18.57
C ALA A 177 -16.34 -6.97 17.84
N HIS A 178 -15.73 -5.82 18.12
CA HIS A 178 -14.45 -5.43 17.54
C HIS A 178 -13.29 -6.31 18.03
N GLU A 179 -13.25 -6.65 19.31
CA GLU A 179 -12.23 -7.53 19.88
C GLU A 179 -12.26 -8.91 19.22
N ALA A 180 -13.45 -9.48 19.01
CA ALA A 180 -13.60 -10.73 18.26
C ALA A 180 -13.02 -10.63 16.83
N TRP A 181 -13.24 -9.51 16.15
CA TRP A 181 -12.63 -9.23 14.85
C TRP A 181 -11.10 -9.14 14.96
N PHE A 182 -10.58 -8.43 15.95
CA PHE A 182 -9.15 -8.21 16.15
C PHE A 182 -8.41 -9.52 16.40
N PHE A 183 -8.91 -10.36 17.31
CA PHE A 183 -8.32 -11.68 17.58
C PHE A 183 -8.36 -12.57 16.35
N LYS A 184 -9.47 -12.57 15.60
CA LYS A 184 -9.55 -13.36 14.37
C LYS A 184 -8.55 -12.87 13.31
N LYS A 185 -8.30 -11.57 13.23
CA LYS A 185 -7.29 -11.00 12.33
C LYS A 185 -5.88 -11.39 12.74
N LEU A 186 -5.57 -11.43 14.03
CA LEU A 186 -4.27 -11.93 14.51
C LEU A 186 -4.07 -13.41 14.16
N GLU A 187 -5.11 -14.23 14.30
CA GLU A 187 -5.07 -15.64 13.90
C GLU A 187 -4.79 -15.78 12.40
N ILE A 188 -5.54 -15.07 11.54
CA ILE A 188 -5.33 -15.10 10.09
C ILE A 188 -3.94 -14.55 9.70
N ALA A 189 -3.41 -13.59 10.46
CA ALA A 189 -2.07 -13.06 10.20
C ALA A 189 -0.99 -14.15 10.29
N LEU A 190 -1.18 -15.20 11.10
CA LEU A 190 -0.24 -16.33 11.17
C LEU A 190 -0.07 -17.03 9.82
N GLU A 191 -1.11 -17.09 8.98
CA GLU A 191 -1.03 -17.66 7.63
C GLU A 191 -0.05 -16.87 6.74
N TYR A 192 0.16 -15.58 7.02
CA TYR A 192 1.08 -14.72 6.29
C TYR A 192 2.53 -14.78 6.76
N LYS A 193 2.84 -15.49 7.86
CA LYS A 193 4.17 -15.47 8.47
C LYS A 193 5.25 -15.91 7.48
N GLY A 194 5.09 -17.09 6.86
CA GLY A 194 6.09 -17.62 5.91
C GLY A 194 6.32 -16.70 4.71
N LEU A 195 5.23 -16.12 4.17
CA LEU A 195 5.33 -15.13 3.11
C LEU A 195 6.11 -13.89 3.56
N CYS A 196 5.80 -13.35 4.73
CA CYS A 196 6.47 -12.18 5.27
C CYS A 196 7.97 -12.43 5.49
N ASP A 197 8.32 -13.56 6.10
CA ASP A 197 9.71 -13.94 6.37
C ASP A 197 10.53 -14.05 5.07
N SER A 198 9.91 -14.51 3.97
CA SER A 198 10.55 -14.58 2.64
C SER A 198 10.78 -13.21 1.98
N ILE A 199 10.06 -12.17 2.41
CA ILE A 199 10.11 -10.84 1.80
C ILE A 199 11.08 -9.93 2.57
N TYR A 200 10.91 -9.86 3.89
CA TYR A 200 11.71 -8.97 4.74
C TYR A 200 11.64 -9.44 6.21
N PRO A 201 12.78 -9.55 6.94
CA PRO A 201 12.85 -10.19 8.26
C PRO A 201 11.85 -9.68 9.32
N ASP A 202 11.55 -8.37 9.33
CA ASP A 202 10.63 -7.77 10.30
C ASP A 202 9.21 -7.52 9.74
N LEU A 203 8.90 -7.97 8.52
CA LEU A 203 7.60 -7.68 7.90
C LEU A 203 6.43 -8.29 8.68
N TYR A 204 6.59 -9.51 9.19
CA TYR A 204 5.54 -10.15 9.98
C TYR A 204 5.25 -9.39 11.27
N ARG A 205 6.30 -8.95 11.96
CA ARG A 205 6.17 -8.06 13.13
C ARG A 205 5.50 -6.74 12.75
N GLY A 206 5.82 -6.21 11.57
CA GLY A 206 5.16 -5.06 10.98
C GLY A 206 3.65 -5.22 10.85
N VAL A 207 3.20 -6.35 10.30
CA VAL A 207 1.77 -6.71 10.20
C VAL A 207 1.11 -6.75 11.58
N GLN A 208 1.74 -7.41 12.56
CA GLN A 208 1.22 -7.47 13.93
C GLN A 208 1.11 -6.08 14.56
N ARG A 209 2.16 -5.25 14.44
CA ARG A 209 2.15 -3.88 14.97
C ARG A 209 1.09 -3.02 14.29
N LYS A 210 0.85 -3.20 12.99
CA LYS A 210 -0.22 -2.50 12.26
C LYS A 210 -1.60 -2.89 12.78
N LEU A 211 -1.86 -4.19 13.02
CA LEU A 211 -3.12 -4.65 13.60
C LEU A 211 -3.32 -4.10 15.02
N LEU A 212 -2.25 -4.13 15.85
CA LEU A 212 -2.28 -3.56 17.20
C LEU A 212 -2.51 -2.05 17.17
N PHE A 213 -1.89 -1.34 16.23
CA PHE A 213 -2.12 0.10 16.04
C PHE A 213 -3.58 0.37 15.72
N ILE A 214 -4.17 -0.35 14.75
CA ILE A 214 -5.58 -0.21 14.39
C ILE A 214 -6.48 -0.46 15.60
N HIS A 215 -6.23 -1.52 16.36
CA HIS A 215 -7.03 -1.85 17.55
C HIS A 215 -6.97 -0.76 18.62
N ARG A 216 -5.77 -0.22 18.90
CA ARG A 216 -5.60 0.89 19.86
C ARG A 216 -6.34 2.15 19.44
N GLU A 217 -6.36 2.47 18.15
CA GLU A 217 -7.11 3.62 17.64
C GLU A 217 -8.62 3.45 17.85
N GLN A 218 -9.16 2.21 17.83
CA GLN A 218 -10.58 1.99 18.13
C GLN A 218 -10.90 2.12 19.62
N LEU A 219 -9.97 1.75 20.51
CA LEU A 219 -10.16 1.89 21.95
C LEU A 219 -10.12 3.36 22.42
N ALA A 220 -9.51 4.24 21.62
CA ALA A 220 -9.34 5.67 21.93
C ALA A 220 -10.42 6.57 21.29
N ALA A 221 -11.26 6.02 20.40
CA ALA A 221 -12.31 6.73 19.68
C ALA A 221 -13.66 6.61 20.41
#